data_AF-A0A6I9T5Z9-F1
#
_entry.id   AF-A0A6I9T5Z9-F1
#
_cell.length_a   1.000
_cell.length_b   1.000
_cell.length_c   1.000
_cell.angle_alpha   90.00
_cell.angle_beta   90.00
_cell.angle_gamma   90.00
#
_symmetry.space_group_name_H-M   'P 1'
#
loop_
_entity.id
_entity.type
_entity.pdbx_description
1 polymer ?
#
loop_
_entity_poly.entity_id
_entity_poly.type
_entity_poly.pdbx_seq_one_letter_code
_entity_poly.pdbx_strand_id
1 'polypeptide(L)'
;MGIDRTFTIVLDNGSSNDGAMVYLKKKFENWGQNILGRKYVHMRCIAHIINLVVQDGLKGKDEHEAISRIRGPVRYMRNSPARYKKFQECAEFMETKKLLSLDVPTRWNSTYLMLEAAICLKKAFDVYEDIDLAYKTDLSNKSFDGVPIESH
;
A
#
# COMPACT_ATOMS: atom_id res chain seq x y z
N MET A 1 37.14 -13.88 -5.27
CA MET A 1 35.93 -13.77 -6.12
C MET A 1 35.04 -12.71 -5.50
N GLY A 2 34.93 -11.56 -6.14
CA GLY A 2 34.15 -10.42 -5.63
C GLY A 2 33.32 -9.79 -6.74
N ILE A 3 32.50 -8.80 -6.39
CA ILE A 3 31.81 -7.97 -7.36
C ILE A 3 32.83 -6.97 -7.92
N ASP A 4 33.41 -7.31 -9.06
CA ASP A 4 34.58 -6.61 -9.61
C ASP A 4 34.22 -5.46 -10.57
N ARG A 5 32.94 -5.36 -10.98
CA ARG A 5 32.44 -4.31 -11.87
C ARG A 5 30.99 -3.92 -11.56
N THR A 6 30.82 -2.84 -10.79
CA THR A 6 29.49 -2.28 -10.49
C THR A 6 29.19 -1.06 -11.36
N PHE A 7 28.14 -1.13 -12.16
CA PHE A 7 27.70 0.00 -13.00
C PHE A 7 26.75 0.94 -12.23
N THR A 8 25.65 0.39 -11.70
CA THR A 8 24.60 1.14 -11.01
C THR A 8 24.04 0.31 -9.87
N ILE A 9 23.68 0.99 -8.78
CA ILE A 9 22.91 0.45 -7.66
C ILE A 9 21.60 1.23 -7.60
N VAL A 10 20.48 0.49 -7.57
CA VAL A 10 19.14 1.05 -7.44
C VAL A 10 18.64 0.80 -6.02
N LEU A 11 18.36 1.86 -5.27
CA LEU A 11 17.85 1.79 -3.90
C LEU A 11 16.55 2.59 -3.78
N ASP A 12 15.75 2.32 -2.75
CA ASP A 12 14.62 3.19 -2.42
C ASP A 12 15.10 4.56 -1.92
N ASN A 13 14.19 5.52 -1.75
CA ASN A 13 14.54 6.89 -1.36
C ASN A 13 14.64 7.07 0.17
N GLY A 14 14.92 6.00 0.92
CA GLY A 14 15.18 6.06 2.35
C GLY A 14 16.52 6.73 2.67
N SER A 15 16.54 7.62 3.65
CA SER A 15 17.76 8.37 4.03
C SER A 15 18.92 7.47 4.51
N SER A 16 18.60 6.28 5.02
CA SER A 16 19.61 5.25 5.37
C SER A 16 20.43 4.80 4.15
N ASN A 17 19.84 4.83 2.96
CA ASN A 17 20.52 4.43 1.73
C ASN A 17 21.58 5.45 1.30
N ASP A 18 21.43 6.72 1.67
CA ASP A 18 22.45 7.72 1.35
C ASP A 18 23.77 7.40 2.06
N GLY A 19 23.71 7.02 3.35
CA GLY A 19 24.88 6.57 4.10
C GLY A 19 25.51 5.29 3.52
N ALA A 20 24.68 4.31 3.15
CA ALA A 20 25.13 3.10 2.48
C ALA A 20 25.82 3.39 1.14
N MET A 21 25.28 4.33 0.35
CA MET A 21 25.86 4.73 -0.93
C MET A 21 27.18 5.49 -0.75
N VAL A 22 27.35 6.30 0.30
CA VAL A 22 28.63 6.92 0.64
C VAL A 22 29.69 5.84 0.92
N TYR A 23 29.35 4.84 1.74
CA TYR A 23 30.24 3.73 2.05
C TYR A 23 30.60 2.89 0.81
N LEU A 24 29.60 2.51 0.00
CA LEU A 24 29.79 1.71 -1.21
C LEU A 24 30.62 2.44 -2.26
N LYS A 25 30.35 3.73 -2.48
CA LYS A 25 31.17 4.58 -3.36
C LYS A 25 32.63 4.54 -2.93
N LYS A 26 32.93 4.74 -1.64
CA LYS A 26 34.29 4.68 -1.09
C LYS A 26 34.97 3.32 -1.30
N LYS A 27 34.24 2.22 -1.11
CA LYS A 27 34.76 0.86 -1.35
C LYS A 27 35.11 0.63 -2.82
N PHE A 28 34.26 1.09 -3.74
CA PHE A 28 34.54 0.98 -5.17
C PHE A 28 35.79 1.76 -5.60
N GLU A 29 36.08 2.91 -4.97
CA GLU A 29 37.32 3.66 -5.22
C GLU A 29 38.54 2.84 -4.80
N ASN A 30 38.50 2.25 -3.60
CA ASN A 30 39.58 1.42 -3.10
C ASN A 30 39.83 0.16 -3.96
N TRP A 31 38.81 -0.30 -4.68
CA TRP A 31 38.91 -1.42 -5.62
C TRP A 31 39.28 -0.99 -7.04
N GLY A 32 39.52 0.30 -7.29
CA GLY A 32 39.87 0.81 -8.62
C GLY A 32 38.73 0.77 -9.63
N GLN A 33 37.48 0.61 -9.18
CA GLN A 33 36.31 0.59 -10.07
C GLN A 33 35.90 2.03 -10.45
N ASN A 34 36.04 2.39 -11.72
CA ASN A 34 35.75 3.75 -12.20
C ASN A 34 34.89 3.77 -13.47
N ILE A 35 33.86 2.93 -13.52
CA ILE A 35 32.96 2.86 -14.68
C ILE A 35 32.24 4.20 -14.85
N LEU A 36 32.35 4.80 -16.04
CA LEU A 36 31.76 6.10 -16.42
C LEU A 36 31.99 7.24 -15.39
N GLY A 37 33.17 7.27 -14.75
CA GLY A 37 33.49 8.33 -13.79
C GLY A 37 32.58 8.35 -12.56
N ARG A 38 31.92 7.23 -12.23
CA ARG A 38 31.02 7.07 -11.06
C ARG A 38 29.74 7.92 -11.08
N LYS A 39 29.43 8.59 -12.20
CA LYS A 39 28.27 9.49 -12.32
C LYS A 39 26.91 8.79 -12.11
N TYR A 40 26.81 7.51 -12.46
CA TYR A 40 25.55 6.75 -12.48
C TYR A 40 25.50 5.61 -11.46
N VAL A 41 26.35 5.64 -10.44
CA VAL A 41 26.44 4.55 -9.43
C VAL A 41 25.21 4.51 -8.52
N HIS A 42 24.54 5.64 -8.30
CA HIS A 42 23.30 5.70 -7.52
C HIS A 42 22.13 6.07 -8.41
N MET A 43 21.11 5.20 -8.47
CA MET A 43 19.81 5.54 -9.01
C MET A 43 18.72 5.28 -7.96
N ARG A 44 17.70 6.13 -7.94
CA ARG A 44 16.55 5.96 -7.06
C ARG A 44 15.53 5.01 -7.69
N CYS A 45 14.84 4.26 -6.85
CA CYS A 45 13.79 3.35 -7.27
C CYS A 45 12.58 4.13 -7.81
N ILE A 46 12.28 3.95 -9.10
CA ILE A 46 11.13 4.59 -9.76
C ILE A 46 9.81 4.18 -9.09
N ALA A 47 9.66 2.91 -8.70
CA ALA A 47 8.44 2.44 -8.02
C ALA A 47 8.22 3.18 -6.69
N HIS A 48 9.30 3.53 -5.98
CA HIS A 48 9.21 4.32 -4.76
C HIS A 48 8.83 5.78 -5.06
N ILE A 49 9.38 6.37 -6.12
CA ILE A 49 9.02 7.72 -6.56
C ILE A 49 7.53 7.78 -6.92
N ILE A 50 7.02 6.81 -7.66
CA ILE A 50 5.59 6.71 -7.99
C ILE A 50 4.76 6.57 -6.71
N ASN A 51 5.19 5.77 -5.74
CA ASN A 51 4.50 5.67 -4.46
C ASN A 51 4.43 7.02 -3.75
N LEU A 52 5.52 7.79 -3.69
CA LEU A 52 5.51 9.12 -3.09
C LEU A 52 4.53 10.06 -3.78
N VAL A 53 4.52 10.08 -5.13
CA VAL A 53 3.58 10.92 -5.89
C VAL A 53 2.13 10.52 -5.64
N VAL A 54 1.83 9.21 -5.63
CA VAL A 54 0.47 8.72 -5.35
C VAL A 54 0.04 9.07 -3.92
N GLN A 55 0.89 8.81 -2.92
CA GLN A 55 0.57 9.15 -1.53
C GLN A 55 0.37 10.66 -1.34
N ASP A 56 1.16 11.49 -2.03
CA ASP A 56 0.99 12.94 -2.01
C ASP A 56 -0.34 13.38 -2.64
N GLY A 57 -0.77 12.73 -3.73
CA GLY A 57 -2.06 12.98 -4.35
C GLY A 57 -3.27 12.51 -3.52
N LEU A 58 -3.08 11.55 -2.62
CA LEU A 58 -4.14 11.00 -1.75
C LEU A 58 -4.16 11.61 -0.33
N LYS A 59 -3.31 12.60 -0.06
CA LYS A 59 -3.16 13.20 1.28
C LYS A 59 -4.26 14.21 1.65
N GLY A 60 -5.08 14.62 0.69
CA GLY A 60 -6.14 15.58 0.92
C GLY A 60 -7.18 15.04 1.91
N LYS A 61 -7.84 15.95 2.64
CA LYS A 61 -8.76 15.58 3.72
C LYS A 61 -9.94 14.76 3.21
N ASP A 62 -10.52 15.18 2.09
CA ASP A 62 -11.71 14.55 1.51
C ASP A 62 -11.37 13.17 0.94
N GLU A 63 -10.22 13.04 0.27
CA GLU A 63 -9.70 11.77 -0.23
C GLU A 63 -9.43 10.81 0.92
N HIS A 64 -8.77 11.30 1.98
CA HIS A 64 -8.46 10.49 3.14
C HIS A 64 -9.73 9.97 3.83
N GLU A 65 -10.73 10.83 4.02
CA GLU A 65 -12.02 10.44 4.60
C GLU A 65 -12.75 9.41 3.74
N ALA A 66 -12.84 9.64 2.42
CA ALA A 66 -13.47 8.71 1.49
C ALA A 66 -12.79 7.33 1.48
N ILE A 67 -11.46 7.29 1.47
CA ILE A 67 -10.69 6.05 1.51
C ILE A 67 -10.90 5.35 2.86
N SER A 68 -10.87 6.08 3.97
CA SER A 68 -11.04 5.51 5.31
C SER A 68 -12.43 4.87 5.51
N ARG A 69 -13.49 5.45 4.92
CA ARG A 69 -14.83 4.86 4.91
C ARG A 69 -14.91 3.50 4.21
N ILE A 70 -14.05 3.25 3.22
CA ILE A 70 -13.96 1.95 2.53
C ILE A 70 -12.99 1.02 3.27
N ARG A 71 -11.90 1.57 3.82
CA ARG A 71 -10.89 0.82 4.57
C ARG A 71 -11.50 0.11 5.79
N GLY A 72 -12.46 0.72 6.47
CA GLY A 72 -13.15 0.14 7.62
C GLY A 72 -13.84 -1.20 7.33
N PRO A 73 -14.82 -1.25 6.43
CA PRO A 73 -15.43 -2.48 5.91
C PRO A 73 -14.43 -3.53 5.47
N VAL A 74 -13.44 -3.13 4.66
CA VAL A 74 -12.41 -4.05 4.14
C VAL A 74 -11.61 -4.66 5.28
N ARG A 75 -11.18 -3.85 6.25
CA ARG A 75 -10.46 -4.29 7.43
C ARG A 75 -11.31 -5.23 8.28
N TYR A 76 -12.59 -4.90 8.50
CA TYR A 76 -13.51 -5.75 9.27
C TYR A 76 -13.56 -7.18 8.69
N MET A 77 -13.75 -7.30 7.38
CA MET A 77 -13.82 -8.60 6.70
C MET A 77 -12.47 -9.32 6.76
N ARG A 78 -11.38 -8.61 6.48
CA ARG A 78 -10.03 -9.20 6.40
C ARG A 78 -9.44 -9.59 7.76
N ASN A 79 -9.92 -9.02 8.86
CA ASN A 79 -9.42 -9.30 10.21
C ASN A 79 -9.85 -10.66 10.78
N SER A 80 -10.75 -11.40 10.12
CA SER A 80 -11.10 -12.77 10.54
C SER A 80 -11.26 -13.67 9.33
N PRO A 81 -10.61 -14.85 9.29
CA PRO A 81 -10.83 -15.83 8.23
C PRO A 81 -12.31 -16.24 8.10
N ALA A 82 -13.04 -16.30 9.22
CA ALA A 82 -14.46 -16.67 9.22
C ALA A 82 -15.33 -15.56 8.59
N ARG A 83 -15.10 -14.28 8.94
CA ARG A 83 -15.80 -13.14 8.31
C ARG A 83 -15.47 -13.05 6.83
N TYR A 84 -14.20 -13.20 6.48
CA TYR A 84 -13.77 -13.20 5.08
C TYR A 84 -14.42 -14.31 4.28
N LYS A 85 -14.49 -15.54 4.82
CA LYS A 85 -15.16 -16.67 4.15
C LYS A 85 -16.65 -16.39 3.93
N LYS A 86 -17.38 -15.91 4.94
CA LYS A 86 -18.78 -15.52 4.80
C LYS A 86 -18.98 -14.43 3.73
N PHE A 87 -18.07 -13.45 3.67
CA PHE A 87 -18.10 -12.43 2.63
C PHE A 87 -17.85 -13.01 1.24
N GLN A 88 -16.94 -13.99 1.11
CA GLN A 88 -16.72 -14.69 -0.16
C GLN A 88 -17.98 -15.42 -0.62
N GLU A 89 -18.70 -16.07 0.30
CA GLU A 89 -20.01 -16.72 0.01
C GLU A 89 -21.04 -15.68 -0.50
N CYS A 90 -21.05 -14.46 0.06
CA CYS A 90 -21.89 -13.36 -0.44
C CYS A 90 -21.48 -12.90 -1.86
N ALA A 91 -20.21 -13.05 -2.21
CA ALA A 91 -19.64 -12.66 -3.48
C ALA A 91 -19.72 -13.74 -4.56
N GLU A 92 -20.09 -14.98 -4.23
CA GLU A 92 -20.14 -16.11 -5.19
C GLU A 92 -21.09 -15.87 -6.37
N PHE A 93 -22.16 -15.12 -6.15
CA PHE A 93 -23.14 -14.77 -7.18
C PHE A 93 -22.74 -13.55 -8.02
N MET A 94 -21.55 -12.99 -7.79
CA MET A 94 -21.05 -11.82 -8.52
C MET A 94 -20.24 -12.26 -9.74
N GLU A 95 -20.42 -11.61 -10.88
CA GLU A 95 -19.61 -11.82 -12.09
C GLU A 95 -18.22 -11.17 -11.97
N THR A 96 -17.50 -11.40 -10.88
CA THR A 96 -16.15 -10.84 -10.67
C THR A 96 -15.21 -11.83 -9.99
N LYS A 97 -13.96 -11.83 -10.44
CA LYS A 97 -12.85 -12.58 -9.80
C LYS A 97 -12.01 -11.71 -8.86
N LYS A 98 -12.43 -10.46 -8.62
CA LYS A 98 -11.70 -9.54 -7.74
C LYS A 98 -11.80 -10.03 -6.31
N LEU A 99 -10.68 -9.97 -5.59
CA LEU A 99 -10.60 -10.29 -4.18
C LEU A 99 -10.40 -9.01 -3.38
N LEU A 100 -11.06 -8.94 -2.22
CA LEU A 100 -10.90 -7.81 -1.33
C LEU A 100 -9.54 -7.86 -0.64
N SER A 101 -8.81 -6.75 -0.71
CA SER A 101 -7.52 -6.58 -0.04
C SER A 101 -7.46 -5.22 0.62
N LEU A 102 -6.94 -5.17 1.85
CA LEU A 102 -6.60 -3.91 2.49
C LEU A 102 -5.44 -3.25 1.75
N ASP A 103 -5.47 -1.93 1.60
CA ASP A 103 -4.39 -1.19 0.98
C ASP A 103 -3.11 -1.21 1.83
N VAL A 104 -1.97 -1.02 1.16
CA VAL A 104 -0.63 -1.08 1.73
C VAL A 104 0.10 0.22 1.35
N PRO A 105 0.29 1.18 2.28
CA PRO A 105 0.78 2.53 1.96
C PRO A 105 2.12 2.61 1.21
N THR A 106 2.94 1.56 1.27
CA THR A 106 4.23 1.48 0.58
C THR A 106 4.14 0.93 -0.85
N ARG A 107 2.95 0.50 -1.29
CA ARG A 107 2.69 -0.06 -2.62
C ARG A 107 1.77 0.85 -3.42
N TRP A 108 2.32 1.50 -4.44
CA TRP A 108 1.67 2.60 -5.16
C TRP A 108 0.28 2.30 -5.74
N ASN A 109 -0.02 1.05 -6.10
CA ASN A 109 -1.30 0.67 -6.69
C ASN A 109 -2.29 0.05 -5.69
N SER A 110 -1.93 -0.13 -4.42
CA SER A 110 -2.75 -0.92 -3.50
C SER A 110 -4.10 -0.27 -3.18
N THR A 111 -4.13 1.06 -3.03
CA THR A 111 -5.37 1.78 -2.73
C THR A 111 -6.29 1.74 -3.94
N TYR A 112 -5.77 1.92 -5.15
CA TYR A 112 -6.52 1.70 -6.39
C TYR A 112 -7.15 0.30 -6.43
N LEU A 113 -6.36 -0.75 -6.18
CA LEU A 113 -6.85 -2.14 -6.21
C LEU A 113 -7.92 -2.41 -5.15
N MET A 114 -7.77 -1.84 -3.95
CA MET A 114 -8.79 -1.93 -2.89
C MET A 114 -10.10 -1.28 -3.33
N LEU A 115 -10.03 -0.06 -3.86
CA LEU A 115 -11.20 0.70 -4.31
C LEU A 115 -11.89 0.02 -5.50
N GLU A 116 -11.12 -0.42 -6.49
CA GLU A 116 -11.62 -1.16 -7.65
C GLU A 116 -12.34 -2.45 -7.23
N ALA A 117 -11.74 -3.23 -6.33
CA ALA A 117 -12.38 -4.44 -5.79
C ALA A 117 -13.65 -4.10 -4.99
N ALA A 118 -13.62 -3.06 -4.15
CA ALA A 118 -14.77 -2.64 -3.35
C ALA A 118 -15.96 -2.22 -4.22
N ILE A 119 -15.71 -1.52 -5.34
CA ILE A 119 -16.74 -1.16 -6.32
C ILE A 119 -17.33 -2.42 -6.97
N CYS A 120 -16.49 -3.33 -7.47
CA CYS A 120 -16.96 -4.58 -8.08
C CYS A 120 -17.77 -5.46 -7.11
N LEU A 121 -17.44 -5.40 -5.82
CA LEU A 121 -18.04 -6.23 -4.78
C LEU A 121 -19.14 -5.51 -3.98
N LYS A 122 -19.59 -4.32 -4.42
CA LYS A 122 -20.56 -3.50 -3.67
C LYS A 122 -21.78 -4.29 -3.19
N LYS A 123 -22.42 -5.05 -4.08
CA LYS A 123 -23.60 -5.88 -3.73
C LYS A 123 -23.29 -6.95 -2.68
N ALA A 124 -22.05 -7.47 -2.64
CA ALA A 124 -21.66 -8.45 -1.63
C ALA A 124 -21.54 -7.79 -0.25
N PHE A 125 -21.14 -6.52 -0.17
CA PHE A 125 -21.21 -5.74 1.07
C PHE A 125 -22.65 -5.56 1.53
N ASP A 126 -23.56 -5.22 0.62
CA ASP A 126 -24.98 -5.04 0.92
C ASP A 126 -25.59 -6.34 1.49
N VAL A 127 -25.30 -7.50 0.88
CA VAL A 127 -25.77 -8.81 1.40
C VAL A 127 -25.12 -9.19 2.73
N TYR A 128 -23.82 -8.92 2.90
CA TYR A 128 -23.11 -9.22 4.14
C TYR A 128 -23.68 -8.46 5.33
N GLU A 129 -24.14 -7.23 5.09
CA GLU A 129 -24.76 -6.36 6.09
C GLU A 129 -26.02 -6.98 6.71
N ASP A 130 -26.79 -7.74 5.93
CA ASP A 130 -27.98 -8.45 6.40
C ASP A 130 -27.64 -9.75 7.17
N ILE A 131 -26.45 -10.30 6.96
CA ILE A 131 -26.02 -11.58 7.54
C ILE A 131 -25.34 -11.38 8.91
N ASP A 132 -24.52 -10.34 9.05
CA ASP A 132 -23.72 -10.09 10.24
C ASP A 132 -24.20 -8.84 10.99
N LEU A 133 -25.09 -9.04 11.96
CA LEU A 133 -25.66 -7.96 12.78
C LEU A 133 -24.59 -7.15 13.53
N ALA A 134 -23.40 -7.71 13.77
CA ALA A 134 -22.30 -7.00 14.41
C ALA A 134 -21.57 -6.07 13.43
N TYR A 135 -21.74 -6.24 12.12
CA TYR A 135 -21.06 -5.47 11.09
C TYR A 135 -21.31 -3.96 11.22
N LYS A 136 -22.59 -3.52 11.27
CA LYS A 136 -22.94 -2.10 11.44
C LYS A 136 -22.37 -1.53 12.74
N THR A 137 -22.60 -2.26 13.83
CA THR A 137 -22.23 -1.84 15.19
C THR A 137 -20.71 -1.68 15.34
N ASP A 138 -19.92 -2.60 14.78
CA ASP A 138 -18.46 -2.53 14.83
C ASP A 138 -17.89 -1.43 13.94
N LEU A 139 -18.52 -1.16 12.79
CA LEU A 139 -18.12 -0.08 11.89
C LEU A 139 -18.46 1.30 12.46
N SER A 140 -19.56 1.45 13.20
CA SER A 140 -19.93 2.71 13.85
C SER A 140 -19.10 3.01 15.10
N ASN A 141 -18.69 1.98 15.84
CA ASN A 141 -18.01 2.12 17.14
C ASN A 141 -16.49 2.26 17.04
N LYS A 142 -15.89 2.01 15.88
CA LYS A 142 -14.45 2.11 15.67
C LYS A 142 -14.14 3.32 14.81
N SER A 143 -13.41 4.28 15.37
CA SER A 143 -12.67 5.23 14.54
C SER A 143 -11.63 4.44 13.74
N PHE A 144 -11.79 4.42 12.42
CA PHE A 144 -10.76 3.87 11.55
C PHE A 144 -9.62 4.89 11.40
N ASP A 145 -8.39 4.39 11.28
CA ASP A 145 -7.18 5.21 11.36
C ASP A 145 -7.25 6.44 10.45
N GLY A 146 -7.03 7.62 11.05
CA GLY A 146 -6.85 8.90 10.34
C GLY A 146 -8.09 9.79 10.22
N VAL A 147 -9.23 9.44 10.83
CA VAL A 147 -10.35 10.37 11.02
C VAL A 147 -9.97 11.40 12.10
N PRO A 148 -10.05 12.73 11.84
CA PRO A 148 -9.97 13.72 12.90
C PRO A 148 -11.10 13.44 13.89
N ILE A 149 -10.75 13.14 15.14
CA ILE A 149 -11.73 13.06 16.22
C ILE A 149 -12.32 14.46 16.34
N GLU A 150 -13.61 14.64 16.09
CA GLU A 150 -14.27 15.92 16.32
C GLU A 150 -14.01 16.33 17.77
N SER A 151 -13.26 17.42 17.94
CA SER A 151 -13.10 18.08 19.23
C SER A 151 -14.42 18.77 19.57
N HIS A 152 -15.11 18.24 20.58
CA HIS A 152 -16.14 18.97 21.32
C HIS A 152 -15.63 20.33 21.80
#